data_AF-A0A2H6EMX3-F1
#
_entry.id   AF-A0A2H6EMX3-F1
#
_cell.length_a   1.000
_cell.length_b   1.000
_cell.length_c   1.000
_cell.angle_alpha   90.00
_cell.angle_beta   90.00
_cell.angle_gamma   90.00
#
_symmetry.space_group_name_H-M   'P 1'
#
loop_
_entity.id
_entity.type
_entity.pdbx_description
1 polymer ?
#
loop_
_entity_poly.entity_id
_entity_poly.type
_entity_poly.pdbx_seq_one_letter_code
_entity_poly.pdbx_strand_id
1 'polypeptide(L)'
;MKKYLISSLLIFLVSIFVSSCELKTDSTDNPTNPNLINVTITGQVVDQETGNGLGSATIKITDGDTLTGTSTGSDGKFVTTFGLDKDKDLTIIAVKPGFLSDTITVFATTQSSVEVPLMQLQRDTSGTTGGGGSTSGAAASIYLFSQNDESIGVKESGSLENTEITFEIRDSSGIPIDIDHAETVNFSFGSNPNGGEYLYPTSIKTNALGRATVVLNSGTIAGVVQVVAEINNSNEAIKSKPILIAIYGGLPDDGHFDVASDRLNYPKLGVIGYQIDFTAYVGDKFSNPVRPGTAVYFNTNSGIIDGSDLTDDLGRSTVPLLTQGFPVDSVYGSGFFTVTAYTADENLNTLTTKTTRMLSGSPILTVSPTSFNILNGGSQSFSYTCSDINGNPMSFGQSIVVSVKNGNIAVSGNVNVKLPDTQSRSATTYSFFAFDTKPDSAEVKPATIVIKSSGPNGETSISISGTGG
;
A
#
# COMPACT_ATOMS: atom_id res chain seq x y z
N MET A 1 71.16 -23.59 -38.67
CA MET A 1 72.02 -23.22 -37.51
C MET A 1 71.21 -23.60 -36.25
N LYS A 2 71.58 -24.64 -35.48
CA LYS A 2 72.35 -24.54 -34.21
C LYS A 2 71.89 -23.32 -33.37
N LYS A 3 71.12 -23.45 -32.27
CA LYS A 3 71.48 -24.08 -30.97
C LYS A 3 70.30 -24.08 -29.95
N TYR A 4 70.17 -25.15 -29.15
CA TYR A 4 69.74 -25.28 -27.71
C TYR A 4 68.43 -24.62 -27.16
N LEU A 5 67.82 -24.99 -26.01
CA LEU A 5 67.60 -26.23 -25.20
C LEU A 5 66.83 -25.83 -23.88
N ILE A 6 66.06 -26.73 -23.22
CA ILE A 6 65.55 -26.63 -21.80
C ILE A 6 64.43 -25.58 -21.53
N SER A 7 63.36 -25.79 -20.71
CA SER A 7 62.70 -26.98 -20.10
C SER A 7 61.37 -26.59 -19.38
N SER A 8 60.57 -27.62 -19.00
CA SER A 8 59.42 -27.67 -18.06
C SER A 8 58.01 -27.43 -18.66
N LEU A 9 57.09 -28.42 -18.75
CA LEU A 9 56.38 -29.26 -17.74
C LEU A 9 55.23 -28.44 -17.06
N LEU A 10 53.94 -28.82 -17.00
CA LEU A 10 53.33 -30.12 -16.65
C LEU A 10 51.80 -30.23 -17.05
N ILE A 11 51.37 -31.41 -17.55
CA ILE A 11 50.05 -32.14 -17.42
C ILE A 11 48.66 -31.43 -17.54
N PHE A 12 47.77 -32.00 -18.39
CA PHE A 12 46.48 -32.57 -17.94
C PHE A 12 46.10 -33.82 -18.75
N LEU A 13 45.46 -34.81 -18.11
CA LEU A 13 45.11 -36.12 -18.69
C LEU A 13 43.66 -36.49 -18.29
N VAL A 14 42.91 -37.12 -19.19
CA VAL A 14 41.57 -37.68 -18.94
C VAL A 14 41.56 -39.12 -19.43
N SER A 15 40.99 -40.04 -18.64
CA SER A 15 40.85 -41.45 -19.00
C SER A 15 39.53 -42.03 -18.48
N ILE A 16 38.78 -42.64 -19.39
CA ILE A 16 37.48 -43.29 -19.18
C ILE A 16 37.71 -44.79 -18.93
N PHE A 17 36.88 -45.44 -18.11
CA PHE A 17 36.78 -46.90 -18.04
C PHE A 17 35.33 -47.37 -18.04
N VAL A 18 35.12 -48.61 -18.49
CA VAL A 18 33.82 -49.18 -18.86
C VAL A 18 33.53 -50.47 -18.08
N SER A 19 32.31 -50.53 -17.52
CA SER A 19 31.45 -51.67 -17.09
C SER A 19 31.95 -53.14 -17.09
N SER A 20 31.57 -53.92 -16.06
CA SER A 20 30.85 -55.23 -16.17
C SER A 20 30.56 -55.92 -14.81
N CYS A 21 29.54 -56.81 -14.81
CA CYS A 21 29.09 -57.82 -13.79
C CYS A 21 28.09 -57.37 -12.70
N GLU A 22 27.06 -58.14 -12.30
CA GLU A 22 26.31 -59.28 -12.91
C GLU A 22 24.98 -59.51 -12.14
N LEU A 23 24.14 -60.50 -12.51
CA LEU A 23 22.72 -60.66 -12.08
C LEU A 23 22.32 -62.15 -11.90
N LYS A 24 21.30 -62.59 -11.13
CA LYS A 24 20.38 -61.98 -10.12
C LYS A 24 19.58 -63.10 -9.42
N THR A 25 19.35 -63.06 -8.09
CA THR A 25 18.24 -63.81 -7.42
C THR A 25 17.87 -63.27 -6.03
N ASP A 26 16.58 -62.91 -5.89
CA ASP A 26 15.59 -63.15 -4.81
C ASP A 26 15.99 -63.09 -3.30
N SER A 27 15.17 -62.57 -2.37
CA SER A 27 13.82 -61.97 -2.43
C SER A 27 13.49 -61.18 -1.14
N THR A 28 12.66 -60.13 -1.24
CA THR A 28 11.45 -59.81 -0.44
C THR A 28 10.97 -58.40 -0.78
N ASP A 29 9.67 -58.22 -0.96
CA ASP A 29 9.08 -56.92 -1.33
C ASP A 29 9.28 -55.83 -0.28
N ASN A 30 9.62 -54.64 -0.77
CA ASN A 30 9.11 -53.39 -0.20
C ASN A 30 8.88 -52.44 -1.39
N PRO A 31 7.67 -51.92 -1.63
CA PRO A 31 7.38 -51.18 -2.85
C PRO A 31 8.06 -49.80 -2.81
N THR A 32 9.18 -49.66 -3.50
CA THR A 32 9.83 -48.37 -3.72
C THR A 32 8.96 -47.51 -4.63
N ASN A 33 8.21 -46.57 -4.04
CA ASN A 33 7.45 -45.56 -4.77
C ASN A 33 8.42 -44.71 -5.63
N PRO A 34 8.35 -44.75 -6.97
CA PRO A 34 9.48 -44.35 -7.82
C PRO A 34 9.67 -42.83 -8.02
N ASN A 35 8.93 -41.97 -7.31
CA ASN A 35 8.92 -40.51 -7.50
C ASN A 35 9.18 -39.69 -6.20
N LEU A 36 9.88 -40.25 -5.21
CA LEU A 36 10.27 -39.49 -4.00
C LEU A 36 11.51 -38.63 -4.27
N ILE A 37 11.35 -37.30 -4.17
CA ILE A 37 12.42 -36.31 -4.25
C ILE A 37 12.90 -35.99 -2.83
N ASN A 38 14.19 -36.21 -2.55
CA ASN A 38 14.76 -35.93 -1.23
C ASN A 38 15.05 -34.44 -1.04
N VAL A 39 14.21 -33.77 -0.26
CA VAL A 39 14.38 -32.37 0.17
C VAL A 39 15.30 -32.31 1.39
N THR A 40 16.27 -31.40 1.38
CA THR A 40 17.15 -31.17 2.54
C THR A 40 16.47 -30.23 3.53
N ILE A 41 16.39 -30.65 4.79
CA ILE A 41 15.80 -29.89 5.89
C ILE A 41 16.89 -29.56 6.90
N THR A 42 17.03 -28.28 7.21
CA THR A 42 18.03 -27.75 8.16
C THR A 42 17.34 -26.94 9.25
N GLY A 43 17.86 -26.98 10.48
CA GLY A 43 17.34 -26.13 11.54
C GLY A 43 18.22 -26.16 12.79
N GLN A 44 17.79 -25.45 13.83
CA GLN A 44 18.48 -25.39 15.11
C GLN A 44 17.49 -25.51 16.27
N VAL A 45 17.92 -26.18 17.34
CA VAL A 45 17.20 -26.30 18.61
C VAL A 45 18.03 -25.65 19.71
N VAL A 46 17.42 -24.75 20.48
CA VAL A 46 18.04 -24.09 21.63
C VAL A 46 17.24 -24.30 22.92
N ASP A 47 17.93 -24.14 24.04
CA ASP A 47 17.36 -24.03 25.39
C ASP A 47 16.70 -22.65 25.51
N GLN A 48 15.38 -22.61 25.73
CA GLN A 48 14.62 -21.35 25.71
C GLN A 48 15.09 -20.34 26.79
N GLU A 49 15.56 -20.83 27.94
CA GLU A 49 15.98 -20.00 29.07
C GLU A 49 17.38 -19.39 28.83
N THR A 50 18.30 -20.18 28.27
CA THR A 50 19.72 -19.81 28.17
C THR A 50 20.20 -19.46 26.76
N GLY A 51 19.37 -19.69 25.73
CA GLY A 51 19.71 -19.48 24.32
C GLY A 51 20.77 -20.43 23.76
N ASN A 52 21.24 -21.40 24.56
CA ASN A 52 22.31 -22.31 24.15
C ASN A 52 21.80 -23.43 23.25
N GLY A 53 22.61 -23.83 22.26
CA GLY A 53 22.32 -24.96 21.38
C GLY A 53 22.13 -26.27 22.14
N LEU A 54 20.99 -26.94 21.93
CA LEU A 54 20.68 -28.21 22.57
C LEU A 54 21.13 -29.39 21.71
N GLY A 55 22.36 -29.86 21.92
CA GLY A 55 22.84 -31.10 21.29
C GLY A 55 22.11 -32.36 21.77
N SER A 56 22.08 -33.37 20.91
CA SER A 56 21.40 -34.66 21.11
C SER A 56 19.88 -34.56 21.39
N ALA A 57 19.23 -33.48 20.94
CA ALA A 57 17.78 -33.44 20.80
C ALA A 57 17.39 -34.32 19.59
N THR A 58 16.39 -35.17 19.77
CA THR A 58 15.79 -35.98 18.70
C THR A 58 14.86 -35.11 17.88
N ILE A 59 15.05 -35.06 16.57
CA ILE A 59 14.15 -34.39 15.64
C ILE A 59 13.35 -35.46 14.91
N LYS A 60 12.03 -35.32 14.89
CA LYS A 60 11.10 -36.12 14.08
C LYS A 60 10.48 -35.20 13.03
N ILE A 61 10.34 -35.69 11.81
CA ILE A 61 9.73 -34.96 10.69
C ILE A 61 8.70 -35.89 10.06
N THR A 62 7.47 -35.42 9.88
CA THR A 62 6.38 -36.21 9.29
C THR A 62 5.45 -35.37 8.44
N ASP A 63 4.87 -35.99 7.40
CA ASP A 63 3.76 -35.46 6.61
C ASP A 63 2.40 -36.08 7.00
N GLY A 64 2.36 -36.86 8.09
CA GLY A 64 1.20 -37.63 8.55
C GLY A 64 1.30 -39.13 8.21
N ASP A 65 1.90 -39.48 7.06
CA ASP A 65 2.02 -40.87 6.59
C ASP A 65 3.44 -41.42 6.71
N THR A 66 4.44 -40.58 6.41
CA THR A 66 5.87 -40.90 6.41
C THR A 66 6.56 -40.23 7.59
N LEU A 67 7.48 -40.93 8.26
CA LEU A 67 8.24 -40.41 9.41
C LEU A 67 9.74 -40.59 9.18
N THR A 68 10.49 -39.48 9.25
CA THR A 68 11.96 -39.48 9.27
C THR A 68 12.47 -38.89 10.58
N GLY A 69 13.65 -39.31 11.05
CA GLY A 69 14.27 -38.78 12.27
C GLY A 69 15.73 -38.40 12.08
N THR A 70 16.20 -37.45 12.88
CA THR A 70 17.63 -37.11 13.03
C THR A 70 17.92 -36.67 14.47
N SER A 71 19.13 -36.22 14.77
CA SER A 71 19.46 -35.59 16.05
C SER A 71 20.39 -34.40 15.87
N THR A 72 20.33 -33.47 16.82
CA THR A 72 21.14 -32.25 16.80
C THR A 72 22.60 -32.48 17.18
N GLY A 73 23.51 -31.77 16.51
CA GLY A 73 24.91 -31.62 16.91
C GLY A 73 25.07 -30.76 18.17
N SER A 74 26.29 -30.66 18.71
CA SER A 74 26.57 -29.99 19.99
C SER A 74 26.20 -28.49 20.04
N ASP A 75 26.06 -27.85 18.88
CA ASP A 75 25.60 -26.46 18.72
C ASP A 75 24.07 -26.34 18.56
N GLY A 76 23.35 -27.46 18.71
CA GLY A 76 21.89 -27.54 18.54
C GLY A 76 21.42 -27.66 17.09
N LYS A 77 22.32 -27.65 16.09
CA LYS A 77 21.91 -27.71 14.68
C LYS A 77 21.63 -29.12 14.20
N PHE A 78 20.70 -29.28 13.28
CA PHE A 78 20.43 -30.53 12.59
C PHE A 78 20.33 -30.32 11.08
N VAL A 79 20.68 -31.37 10.34
CA VAL A 79 20.49 -31.50 8.90
C VAL A 79 19.96 -32.91 8.64
N THR A 80 18.95 -33.03 7.79
CA THR A 80 18.44 -34.33 7.33
C THR A 80 17.80 -34.19 5.95
N THR A 81 17.35 -35.30 5.37
CA THR A 81 16.57 -35.31 4.13
C THR A 81 15.22 -35.98 4.34
N PHE A 82 14.16 -35.42 3.76
CA PHE A 82 12.82 -36.01 3.74
C PHE A 82 12.37 -36.23 2.29
N GLY A 83 11.77 -37.39 1.99
CA GLY A 83 11.29 -37.71 0.65
C GLY A 83 9.90 -37.13 0.40
N LEU A 84 9.75 -36.29 -0.63
CA LEU A 84 8.47 -35.73 -1.07
C LEU A 84 8.05 -36.31 -2.41
N ASP A 85 6.79 -36.70 -2.53
CA ASP A 85 6.11 -37.04 -3.79
C ASP A 85 5.45 -35.81 -4.45
N LYS A 86 5.18 -34.77 -3.64
CA LYS A 86 4.62 -33.46 -4.02
C LYS A 86 4.90 -32.44 -2.91
N ASP A 87 4.72 -31.16 -3.22
CA ASP A 87 4.79 -30.07 -2.25
C ASP A 87 3.67 -30.23 -1.19
N LYS A 88 4.02 -30.06 0.09
CA LYS A 88 3.12 -30.31 1.24
C LYS A 88 3.66 -29.70 2.53
N ASP A 89 2.81 -29.61 3.55
CA ASP A 89 3.23 -29.32 4.92
C ASP A 89 3.96 -30.50 5.58
N LEU A 90 5.02 -30.19 6.32
CA LEU A 90 5.76 -31.12 7.17
C LEU A 90 5.71 -30.63 8.62
N THR A 91 5.36 -31.53 9.53
CA THR A 91 5.40 -31.31 10.98
C THR A 91 6.76 -31.77 11.52
N ILE A 92 7.54 -30.83 12.06
CA ILE A 92 8.80 -31.08 12.76
C ILE A 92 8.56 -31.04 14.26
N ILE A 93 9.00 -32.08 14.98
CA ILE A 93 8.89 -32.20 16.43
C ILE A 93 10.30 -32.38 17.00
N ALA A 94 10.74 -31.45 17.84
CA ALA A 94 11.99 -31.57 18.59
C ALA A 94 11.72 -32.09 20.01
N VAL A 95 12.44 -33.14 20.42
CA VAL A 95 12.27 -33.83 21.71
C VAL A 95 13.63 -34.05 22.35
N LYS A 96 13.78 -33.68 23.63
CA LYS A 96 14.99 -33.97 24.42
C LYS A 96 14.60 -34.35 25.85
N PRO A 97 15.18 -35.41 26.45
CA PRO A 97 14.91 -35.73 27.86
C PRO A 97 15.22 -34.55 28.78
N GLY A 98 14.32 -34.24 29.71
CA GLY A 98 14.40 -33.04 30.56
C GLY A 98 13.97 -31.74 29.88
N PHE A 99 13.32 -31.82 28.71
CA PHE A 99 12.73 -30.71 27.99
C PHE A 99 11.35 -31.07 27.43
N LEU A 100 10.42 -30.11 27.45
CA LEU A 100 9.16 -30.22 26.74
C LEU A 100 9.42 -30.21 25.23
N SER A 101 8.60 -30.93 24.47
CA SER A 101 8.74 -30.98 23.01
C SER A 101 8.18 -29.74 22.34
N ASP A 102 8.93 -29.17 21.42
CA ASP A 102 8.48 -28.11 20.51
C ASP A 102 8.02 -28.72 19.18
N THR A 103 7.07 -28.08 18.50
CA THR A 103 6.46 -28.56 17.25
C THR A 103 6.18 -27.41 16.31
N ILE A 104 6.76 -27.47 15.11
CA ILE A 104 6.63 -26.46 14.06
C ILE A 104 6.21 -27.13 12.77
N THR A 105 5.22 -26.55 12.08
CA THR A 105 4.84 -26.94 10.71
C THR A 105 5.55 -26.03 9.70
N VAL A 106 6.07 -26.59 8.63
CA VAL A 106 6.69 -25.85 7.51
C VAL A 106 6.19 -26.39 6.18
N PHE A 107 5.97 -25.50 5.21
CA PHE A 107 5.65 -25.91 3.85
C PHE A 107 6.93 -26.30 3.09
N ALA A 108 6.99 -27.51 2.56
CA ALA A 108 8.14 -28.05 1.86
C ALA A 108 7.86 -28.24 0.36
N THR A 109 8.76 -27.75 -0.50
CA THR A 109 8.65 -27.89 -1.96
C THR A 109 9.68 -28.86 -2.51
N THR A 110 9.32 -29.52 -3.61
CA THR A 110 10.13 -30.50 -4.34
C THR A 110 11.39 -29.94 -5.02
N GLN A 111 11.64 -28.62 -4.96
CA GLN A 111 12.76 -27.96 -5.65
C GLN A 111 13.70 -27.15 -4.75
N SER A 112 13.40 -27.01 -3.45
CA SER A 112 14.20 -26.20 -2.51
C SER A 112 14.70 -27.01 -1.32
N SER A 113 15.67 -26.47 -0.58
CA SER A 113 15.86 -26.83 0.83
C SER A 113 14.81 -26.13 1.70
N VAL A 114 14.59 -26.65 2.90
CA VAL A 114 13.71 -26.05 3.91
C VAL A 114 14.53 -25.68 5.14
N GLU A 115 14.54 -24.41 5.50
CA GLU A 115 15.07 -23.93 6.77
C GLU A 115 13.92 -23.88 7.79
N VAL A 116 14.01 -24.72 8.83
CA VAL A 116 13.04 -24.75 9.91
C VAL A 116 13.31 -23.56 10.84
N PRO A 117 12.29 -22.77 11.22
CA PRO A 117 12.42 -21.74 12.24
C PRO A 117 13.07 -22.27 13.53
N LEU A 118 13.74 -21.37 14.26
CA LEU A 118 14.46 -21.71 15.49
C LEU A 118 13.52 -22.35 16.52
N MET A 119 13.68 -23.67 16.75
CA MET A 119 12.94 -24.40 17.78
C MET A 119 13.53 -24.11 19.16
N GLN A 120 12.68 -23.88 20.15
CA GLN A 120 13.07 -23.50 21.50
C GLN A 120 12.45 -24.45 22.51
N LEU A 121 13.25 -25.38 23.03
CA LEU A 121 12.75 -26.31 24.04
C LEU A 121 12.79 -25.64 25.43
N GLN A 122 11.63 -25.60 26.08
CA GLN A 122 11.52 -25.29 27.50
C GLN A 122 11.98 -26.50 28.33
N ARG A 123 12.66 -26.29 29.45
CA ARG A 123 13.03 -27.37 30.38
C ARG A 123 11.78 -28.01 30.98
N ASP A 124 11.75 -29.34 30.97
CA ASP A 124 10.68 -30.13 31.59
C ASP A 124 11.00 -30.29 33.08
N THR A 125 10.35 -29.45 33.89
CA THR A 125 10.49 -29.46 35.34
C THR A 125 9.68 -30.57 36.02
N SER A 126 8.91 -31.39 35.28
CA SER A 126 8.05 -32.45 35.85
C SER A 126 8.83 -33.61 36.51
N GLY A 127 10.13 -33.73 36.24
CA GLY A 127 10.96 -34.85 36.68
C GLY A 127 11.94 -34.59 37.83
N THR A 128 12.07 -33.35 38.35
CA THR A 128 13.12 -33.03 39.35
C THR A 128 12.55 -32.43 40.63
N THR A 129 12.64 -33.16 41.73
CA THR A 129 12.34 -32.70 43.09
C THR A 129 13.34 -31.64 43.55
N GLY A 130 13.14 -30.38 43.15
CA GLY A 130 14.16 -29.34 43.28
C GLY A 130 13.76 -27.88 43.07
N GLY A 131 12.50 -27.50 43.31
CA GLY A 131 12.12 -26.10 43.56
C GLY A 131 11.60 -25.26 42.39
N GLY A 132 10.38 -24.74 42.56
CA GLY A 132 9.99 -23.44 42.00
C GLY A 132 9.22 -23.40 40.68
N GLY A 133 8.97 -24.53 40.02
CA GLY A 133 8.02 -24.58 38.90
C GLY A 133 6.58 -24.55 39.43
N SER A 134 5.89 -23.41 39.33
CA SER A 134 4.47 -23.33 39.69
C SER A 134 3.63 -24.15 38.70
N THR A 135 3.09 -25.28 39.15
CA THR A 135 1.96 -25.95 38.49
C THR A 135 0.83 -24.93 38.34
N SER A 136 0.23 -24.85 37.15
CA SER A 136 -0.86 -23.89 36.93
C SER A 136 -2.09 -24.29 37.75
N GLY A 137 -2.93 -23.30 38.06
CA GLY A 137 -4.30 -23.56 38.49
C GLY A 137 -5.27 -23.78 37.32
N ALA A 138 -6.53 -24.05 37.65
CA ALA A 138 -7.61 -24.00 36.66
C ALA A 138 -7.68 -22.62 35.97
N ALA A 139 -8.14 -22.60 34.72
CA ALA A 139 -8.28 -21.39 33.93
C ALA A 139 -9.09 -20.31 34.66
N ALA A 140 -8.60 -19.06 34.60
CA ALA A 140 -9.26 -17.89 35.19
C ALA A 140 -9.34 -16.68 34.22
N SER A 141 -8.50 -16.64 33.17
CA SER A 141 -8.50 -15.55 32.19
C SER A 141 -8.05 -16.01 30.81
N ILE A 142 -8.48 -15.29 29.77
CA ILE A 142 -8.12 -15.51 28.37
C ILE A 142 -7.67 -14.16 27.79
N TYR A 143 -6.53 -14.12 27.11
CA TYR A 143 -6.05 -12.92 26.44
C TYR A 143 -5.47 -13.22 25.04
N LEU A 144 -5.38 -12.19 24.19
CA LEU A 144 -4.76 -12.29 22.87
C LEU A 144 -3.24 -12.44 23.01
N PHE A 145 -2.71 -13.59 22.58
CA PHE A 145 -1.27 -13.82 22.52
C PHE A 145 -0.66 -13.22 21.25
N SER A 146 -1.26 -13.50 20.09
CA SER A 146 -0.83 -12.98 18.79
C SER A 146 -1.97 -13.01 17.76
N GLN A 147 -1.84 -12.17 16.74
CA GLN A 147 -2.62 -12.22 15.50
C GLN A 147 -1.68 -11.93 14.33
N ASN A 148 -1.91 -12.56 13.17
CA ASN A 148 -1.05 -12.32 12.00
C ASN A 148 -1.39 -10.98 11.33
N ASP A 149 -2.68 -10.75 11.07
CA ASP A 149 -3.17 -9.57 10.36
C ASP A 149 -4.38 -8.95 11.09
N GLU A 150 -4.36 -7.62 11.25
CA GLU A 150 -5.46 -6.80 11.81
C GLU A 150 -6.59 -6.53 10.80
N SER A 151 -6.34 -6.83 9.52
CA SER A 151 -7.29 -6.59 8.45
C SER A 151 -7.10 -7.58 7.30
N ILE A 152 -8.21 -8.04 6.72
CA ILE A 152 -8.25 -9.01 5.62
C ILE A 152 -9.18 -8.48 4.51
N GLY A 153 -9.00 -8.94 3.27
CA GLY A 153 -9.90 -8.60 2.18
C GLY A 153 -11.24 -9.33 2.30
N VAL A 154 -12.26 -8.89 1.55
CA VAL A 154 -13.43 -9.73 1.26
C VAL A 154 -13.03 -10.93 0.41
N LYS A 155 -13.77 -12.04 0.55
CA LYS A 155 -13.62 -13.24 -0.28
C LYS A 155 -13.72 -12.90 -1.77
N GLU A 156 -12.86 -13.53 -2.58
CA GLU A 156 -12.71 -13.31 -4.03
C GLU A 156 -12.18 -11.92 -4.44
N SER A 157 -11.75 -11.07 -3.49
CA SER A 157 -10.94 -9.87 -3.79
C SER A 157 -9.52 -10.21 -4.25
N GLY A 158 -9.05 -11.43 -3.98
CA GLY A 158 -7.68 -11.88 -4.23
C GLY A 158 -6.65 -11.29 -3.24
N SER A 159 -7.10 -10.67 -2.16
CA SER A 159 -6.28 -10.22 -1.03
C SER A 159 -5.95 -11.38 -0.09
N LEU A 160 -5.31 -11.12 1.06
CA LEU A 160 -5.34 -12.05 2.19
C LEU A 160 -6.78 -12.17 2.68
N GLU A 161 -7.39 -13.34 2.51
CA GLU A 161 -8.80 -13.61 2.86
C GLU A 161 -8.96 -14.28 4.24
N ASN A 162 -7.85 -14.53 4.95
CA ASN A 162 -7.84 -15.11 6.30
C ASN A 162 -6.73 -14.53 7.18
N THR A 163 -6.88 -14.70 8.50
CA THR A 163 -5.90 -14.31 9.53
C THR A 163 -5.95 -15.31 10.68
N GLU A 164 -4.79 -15.62 11.26
CA GLU A 164 -4.66 -16.49 12.43
C GLU A 164 -4.68 -15.66 13.72
N ILE A 165 -5.43 -16.14 14.72
CA ILE A 165 -5.58 -15.50 16.03
C ILE A 165 -5.27 -16.53 17.11
N THR A 166 -4.27 -16.27 17.94
CA THR A 166 -3.86 -17.13 19.05
C THR A 166 -4.21 -16.48 20.38
N PHE A 167 -4.94 -17.22 21.22
CA PHE A 167 -5.24 -16.84 22.60
C PHE A 167 -4.37 -17.65 23.56
N GLU A 168 -3.94 -17.04 24.66
CA GLU A 168 -3.28 -17.73 25.78
C GLU A 168 -4.17 -17.63 27.03
N ILE A 169 -4.32 -18.77 27.70
CA ILE A 169 -5.24 -19.00 28.79
C ILE A 169 -4.41 -19.12 30.07
N ARG A 170 -4.78 -18.38 31.11
CA ARG A 170 -4.02 -18.25 32.35
C ARG A 170 -4.87 -18.53 33.58
N ASP A 171 -4.23 -19.03 34.62
CA ASP A 171 -4.80 -19.22 35.94
C ASP A 171 -4.98 -17.89 36.71
N SER A 172 -5.47 -17.96 37.95
CA SER A 172 -5.71 -16.80 38.80
C SER A 172 -4.43 -16.12 39.32
N SER A 173 -3.26 -16.75 39.15
CA SER A 173 -1.93 -16.20 39.46
C SER A 173 -1.26 -15.58 38.22
N GLY A 174 -1.90 -15.66 37.05
CA GLY A 174 -1.37 -15.15 35.79
C GLY A 174 -0.38 -16.09 35.08
N ILE A 175 -0.33 -17.36 35.48
CA ILE A 175 0.52 -18.40 34.88
C ILE A 175 -0.27 -19.08 33.75
N PRO A 176 0.32 -19.35 32.57
CA PRO A 176 -0.34 -20.10 31.50
C PRO A 176 -0.76 -21.49 31.98
N ILE A 177 -1.94 -21.95 31.58
CA ILE A 177 -2.42 -23.29 31.99
C ILE A 177 -1.56 -24.39 31.35
N ASP A 178 -1.20 -25.39 32.15
CA ASP A 178 -0.43 -26.55 31.72
C ASP A 178 -1.33 -27.61 31.06
N ILE A 179 -0.71 -28.71 30.62
CA ILE A 179 -1.42 -29.78 29.89
C ILE A 179 -2.42 -30.55 30.76
N ASP A 180 -2.22 -30.60 32.09
CA ASP A 180 -3.11 -31.28 33.03
C ASP A 180 -4.36 -30.44 33.32
N HIS A 181 -4.23 -29.11 33.24
CA HIS A 181 -5.33 -28.14 33.34
C HIS A 181 -5.88 -27.69 31.98
N ALA A 182 -5.48 -28.33 30.87
CA ALA A 182 -5.81 -27.87 29.53
C ALA A 182 -7.33 -27.83 29.26
N GLU A 183 -7.83 -26.68 28.80
CA GLU A 183 -9.25 -26.39 28.63
C GLU A 183 -9.69 -26.42 27.15
N THR A 184 -11.00 -26.58 26.92
CA THR A 184 -11.58 -26.44 25.57
C THR A 184 -12.07 -25.01 25.35
N VAL A 185 -11.39 -24.30 24.45
CA VAL A 185 -11.71 -22.93 24.05
C VAL A 185 -12.65 -22.98 22.86
N ASN A 186 -13.76 -22.26 22.96
CA ASN A 186 -14.77 -22.12 21.91
C ASN A 186 -14.63 -20.73 21.30
N PHE A 187 -14.70 -20.64 19.97
CA PHE A 187 -14.56 -19.38 19.25
C PHE A 187 -15.90 -18.98 18.63
N SER A 188 -16.24 -17.70 18.77
CA SER A 188 -17.50 -17.15 18.29
C SER A 188 -17.33 -15.72 17.77
N PHE A 189 -18.30 -15.28 16.97
CA PHE A 189 -18.41 -13.87 16.57
C PHE A 189 -19.16 -13.08 17.64
N GLY A 190 -18.63 -11.90 17.99
CA GLY A 190 -19.37 -10.89 18.76
C GLY A 190 -20.28 -10.05 17.87
N SER A 191 -19.70 -9.51 16.79
CA SER A 191 -20.37 -8.81 15.70
C SER A 191 -19.62 -9.12 14.41
N ASN A 192 -20.32 -9.27 13.29
CA ASN A 192 -19.75 -9.57 11.98
C ASN A 192 -20.64 -9.00 10.85
N PRO A 193 -20.11 -8.80 9.62
CA PRO A 193 -20.87 -8.29 8.47
C PRO A 193 -21.98 -9.22 7.96
N ASN A 194 -21.91 -10.52 8.26
CA ASN A 194 -22.80 -11.58 7.77
C ASN A 194 -22.66 -11.86 6.26
N GLY A 195 -21.47 -11.67 5.69
CA GLY A 195 -21.10 -12.06 4.33
C GLY A 195 -20.70 -13.54 4.19
N GLY A 196 -20.88 -14.35 5.24
CA GLY A 196 -20.44 -15.75 5.26
C GLY A 196 -19.05 -15.96 5.87
N GLU A 197 -18.60 -15.05 6.74
CA GLU A 197 -17.39 -15.22 7.55
C GLU A 197 -17.48 -16.51 8.38
N TYR A 198 -16.36 -17.19 8.59
CA TYR A 198 -16.31 -18.35 9.49
C TYR A 198 -14.99 -18.49 10.24
N LEU A 199 -15.08 -19.15 11.39
CA LEU A 199 -13.96 -19.49 12.26
C LEU A 199 -13.65 -20.98 12.12
N TYR A 200 -12.38 -21.35 11.95
CA TYR A 200 -11.96 -22.74 11.91
C TYR A 200 -10.65 -22.97 12.71
N PRO A 201 -10.61 -23.96 13.62
CA PRO A 201 -11.75 -24.72 14.15
C PRO A 201 -12.67 -23.82 15.00
N THR A 202 -13.93 -24.23 15.19
CA THR A 202 -14.86 -23.50 16.09
C THR A 202 -14.60 -23.76 17.57
N SER A 203 -13.87 -24.81 17.92
CA SER A 203 -13.28 -25.01 19.24
C SER A 203 -12.00 -25.84 19.16
N ILE A 204 -11.10 -25.64 20.12
CA ILE A 204 -9.84 -26.38 20.23
C ILE A 204 -9.43 -26.53 21.71
N LYS A 205 -8.72 -27.61 22.05
CA LYS A 205 -8.12 -27.77 23.37
C LYS A 205 -6.80 -27.00 23.45
N THR A 206 -6.49 -26.37 24.58
CA THR A 206 -5.20 -25.67 24.76
C THR A 206 -4.02 -26.63 24.69
N ASN A 207 -2.91 -26.18 24.12
CA ASN A 207 -1.64 -26.91 24.14
C ASN A 207 -0.92 -26.79 25.50
N ALA A 208 0.26 -27.40 25.62
CA ALA A 208 1.06 -27.41 26.86
C ALA A 208 1.62 -26.03 27.30
N LEU A 209 1.45 -24.98 26.47
CA LEU A 209 1.77 -23.59 26.79
C LEU A 209 0.50 -22.78 27.12
N GLY A 210 -0.64 -23.44 27.30
CA GLY A 210 -1.93 -22.80 27.57
C GLY A 210 -2.52 -22.06 26.37
N ARG A 211 -2.12 -22.37 25.14
CA ARG A 211 -2.54 -21.63 23.92
C ARG A 211 -3.57 -22.36 23.08
N ALA A 212 -4.47 -21.59 22.49
CA ALA A 212 -5.51 -22.03 21.57
C ALA A 212 -5.59 -21.09 20.35
N THR A 213 -5.57 -21.66 19.15
CA THR A 213 -5.50 -20.93 17.87
C THR A 213 -6.77 -21.13 17.06
N VAL A 214 -7.20 -20.07 16.37
CA VAL A 214 -8.31 -20.07 15.41
C VAL A 214 -7.94 -19.27 14.16
N VAL A 215 -8.39 -19.73 13.00
CA VAL A 215 -8.30 -18.98 11.74
C VAL A 215 -9.64 -18.33 11.43
N LEU A 216 -9.65 -17.01 11.27
CA LEU A 216 -10.77 -16.26 10.70
C LEU A 216 -10.66 -16.29 9.18
N ASN A 217 -11.74 -16.66 8.50
CA ASN A 217 -11.89 -16.57 7.05
C ASN A 217 -12.99 -15.56 6.70
N SER A 218 -12.70 -14.70 5.74
CA SER A 218 -13.59 -13.62 5.28
C SER A 218 -14.84 -14.11 4.54
N GLY A 219 -15.91 -13.33 4.64
CA GLY A 219 -17.09 -13.42 3.78
C GLY A 219 -17.03 -12.46 2.60
N THR A 220 -18.14 -12.32 1.88
CA THR A 220 -18.26 -11.43 0.70
C THR A 220 -18.71 -10.00 1.03
N ILE A 221 -18.83 -9.63 2.32
CA ILE A 221 -19.29 -8.31 2.78
C ILE A 221 -18.21 -7.66 3.64
N ALA A 222 -17.85 -6.43 3.31
CA ALA A 222 -16.89 -5.62 4.08
C ALA A 222 -17.51 -5.13 5.40
N GLY A 223 -16.67 -4.95 6.42
CA GLY A 223 -17.06 -4.43 7.74
C GLY A 223 -16.18 -4.98 8.86
N VAL A 224 -16.56 -4.69 10.11
CA VAL A 224 -15.80 -5.14 11.29
C VAL A 224 -16.29 -6.50 11.76
N VAL A 225 -15.35 -7.44 11.92
CA VAL A 225 -15.55 -8.71 12.63
C VAL A 225 -14.98 -8.59 14.04
N GLN A 226 -15.67 -9.18 15.01
CA GLN A 226 -15.20 -9.34 16.37
C GLN A 226 -15.08 -10.84 16.70
N VAL A 227 -13.89 -11.31 17.04
CA VAL A 227 -13.66 -12.70 17.47
C VAL A 227 -13.56 -12.78 19.00
N VAL A 228 -14.31 -13.70 19.60
CA VAL A 228 -14.36 -13.93 21.06
C VAL A 228 -14.00 -15.39 21.35
N ALA A 229 -13.05 -15.58 22.26
CA ALA A 229 -12.70 -16.89 22.81
C ALA A 229 -13.40 -17.10 24.17
N GLU A 230 -13.97 -18.28 24.38
CA GLU A 230 -14.78 -18.62 25.56
C GLU A 230 -14.54 -20.05 26.06
N ILE A 231 -14.27 -20.18 27.36
CA ILE A 231 -14.21 -21.47 28.07
C ILE A 231 -15.49 -21.61 28.89
N ASN A 232 -16.20 -22.71 28.68
CA ASN A 232 -17.46 -23.04 29.36
C ASN A 232 -17.20 -23.91 30.59
N ASN A 233 -16.89 -23.30 31.74
CA ASN A 233 -16.76 -24.03 33.00
C ASN A 233 -18.14 -24.27 33.64
N SER A 234 -18.24 -25.30 34.49
CA SER A 234 -19.51 -25.74 35.10
C SER A 234 -20.23 -24.69 35.96
N ASN A 235 -19.54 -23.63 36.39
CA ASN A 235 -20.05 -22.60 37.29
C ASN A 235 -20.12 -21.19 36.67
N GLU A 236 -19.24 -20.86 35.70
CA GLU A 236 -19.14 -19.53 35.09
C GLU A 236 -18.38 -19.61 33.75
N ALA A 237 -18.72 -18.78 32.76
CA ALA A 237 -18.03 -18.74 31.47
C ALA A 237 -16.90 -17.71 31.48
N ILE A 238 -15.68 -18.12 31.13
CA ILE A 238 -14.52 -17.24 31.03
C ILE A 238 -14.41 -16.78 29.58
N LYS A 239 -14.44 -15.47 29.33
CA LYS A 239 -14.39 -14.90 27.97
C LYS A 239 -13.21 -13.95 27.79
N SER A 240 -12.64 -13.94 26.59
CA SER A 240 -11.72 -12.88 26.17
C SER A 240 -12.47 -11.55 25.98
N LYS A 241 -11.73 -10.44 25.88
CA LYS A 241 -12.27 -9.27 25.17
C LYS A 241 -12.44 -9.61 23.67
N PRO A 242 -13.40 -9.01 22.96
CA PRO A 242 -13.51 -9.19 21.52
C PRO A 242 -12.30 -8.60 20.80
N ILE A 243 -11.70 -9.37 19.90
CA ILE A 243 -10.59 -8.95 19.05
C ILE A 243 -11.19 -8.42 17.74
N LEU A 244 -10.80 -7.22 17.32
CA LEU A 244 -11.35 -6.54 16.15
C LEU A 244 -10.50 -6.84 14.92
N ILE A 245 -11.14 -7.26 13.83
CA ILE A 245 -10.51 -7.44 12.52
C ILE A 245 -11.36 -6.69 11.49
N ALA A 246 -10.73 -5.90 10.63
CA ALA A 246 -11.42 -5.23 9.53
C ALA A 246 -11.44 -6.13 8.28
N ILE A 247 -12.63 -6.42 7.74
CA ILE A 247 -12.80 -6.95 6.39
C ILE A 247 -13.01 -5.75 5.45
N TYR A 248 -12.13 -5.56 4.46
CA TYR A 248 -12.13 -4.38 3.59
C TYR A 248 -11.86 -4.74 2.11
N GLY A 249 -11.81 -3.73 1.25
CA GLY A 249 -11.17 -3.81 -0.06
C GLY A 249 -11.82 -4.80 -1.03
N GLY A 250 -13.00 -4.45 -1.55
CA GLY A 250 -13.51 -5.05 -2.77
C GLY A 250 -12.67 -4.71 -4.00
N LEU A 251 -13.07 -5.24 -5.16
CA LEU A 251 -12.58 -4.78 -6.46
C LEU A 251 -13.15 -3.37 -6.76
N PRO A 252 -12.50 -2.60 -7.66
CA PRO A 252 -12.93 -1.27 -8.07
C PRO A 252 -14.43 -1.13 -8.38
N ASP A 253 -15.02 0.01 -8.00
CA ASP A 253 -16.39 0.40 -8.30
C ASP A 253 -16.44 1.71 -9.11
N ASP A 254 -17.35 1.78 -10.09
CA ASP A 254 -17.48 2.93 -11.01
C ASP A 254 -17.88 4.22 -10.28
N GLY A 255 -18.68 4.10 -9.21
CA GLY A 255 -19.10 5.22 -8.37
C GLY A 255 -18.00 5.81 -7.49
N HIS A 256 -16.84 5.16 -7.42
CA HIS A 256 -15.72 5.51 -6.55
C HIS A 256 -14.37 5.53 -7.30
N PHE A 257 -14.40 5.77 -8.62
CA PHE A 257 -13.20 5.84 -9.47
C PHE A 257 -13.04 7.22 -10.11
N ASP A 258 -12.08 8.00 -9.61
CA ASP A 258 -11.76 9.35 -10.06
C ASP A 258 -10.29 9.51 -10.46
N VAL A 259 -10.01 10.40 -11.42
CA VAL A 259 -8.63 10.81 -11.74
C VAL A 259 -8.48 12.33 -11.66
N ALA A 260 -7.39 12.78 -11.03
CA ALA A 260 -7.12 14.19 -10.79
C ALA A 260 -5.62 14.52 -10.83
N SER A 261 -5.31 15.80 -10.65
CA SER A 261 -3.98 16.39 -10.46
C SER A 261 -4.13 17.62 -9.56
N ASP A 262 -3.03 18.15 -9.01
CA ASP A 262 -3.05 19.21 -7.98
C ASP A 262 -3.74 20.52 -8.41
N ARG A 263 -3.78 20.82 -9.71
CA ARG A 263 -4.37 22.05 -10.28
C ARG A 263 -5.17 21.78 -11.53
N LEU A 264 -6.10 22.69 -11.84
CA LEU A 264 -6.85 22.76 -13.08
C LEU A 264 -6.06 23.46 -14.21
N ASN A 265 -5.24 24.44 -13.87
CA ASN A 265 -4.51 25.30 -14.81
C ASN A 265 -3.02 25.49 -14.43
N TYR A 266 -2.11 25.14 -15.35
CA TYR A 266 -0.67 25.27 -15.18
C TYR A 266 -0.07 26.36 -16.09
N PRO A 267 0.81 27.25 -15.61
CA PRO A 267 1.44 28.31 -16.40
C PRO A 267 2.60 27.76 -17.25
N LYS A 268 2.29 26.87 -18.18
CA LYS A 268 3.27 26.03 -18.92
C LYS A 268 2.98 25.90 -20.42
N LEU A 269 2.11 26.74 -20.98
CA LEU A 269 1.91 26.77 -22.43
C LEU A 269 3.24 27.12 -23.13
N GLY A 270 3.61 26.32 -24.13
CA GLY A 270 4.90 26.37 -24.82
C GLY A 270 6.02 25.57 -24.16
N VAL A 271 5.82 25.00 -22.96
CA VAL A 271 6.84 24.21 -22.25
C VAL A 271 6.65 22.72 -22.54
N ILE A 272 7.68 22.08 -23.10
CA ILE A 272 7.74 20.64 -23.35
C ILE A 272 8.45 19.95 -22.18
N GLY A 273 7.95 18.79 -21.75
CA GLY A 273 8.59 17.95 -20.73
C GLY A 273 8.44 18.49 -19.30
N TYR A 274 7.50 19.40 -19.04
CA TYR A 274 7.15 19.76 -17.67
C TYR A 274 6.33 18.61 -17.06
N GLN A 275 6.70 18.16 -15.86
CA GLN A 275 6.02 17.08 -15.17
C GLN A 275 4.77 17.58 -14.44
N ILE A 276 3.65 16.88 -14.62
CA ILE A 276 2.40 17.03 -13.87
C ILE A 276 2.01 15.64 -13.38
N ASP A 277 1.88 15.47 -12.07
CA ASP A 277 1.49 14.18 -11.51
C ASP A 277 -0.04 14.04 -11.57
N PHE A 278 -0.51 12.89 -12.06
CA PHE A 278 -1.92 12.52 -12.10
C PHE A 278 -2.16 11.33 -11.17
N THR A 279 -3.09 11.48 -10.24
CA THR A 279 -3.48 10.45 -9.29
C THR A 279 -4.88 9.94 -9.63
N ALA A 280 -5.00 8.63 -9.84
CA ALA A 280 -6.27 7.93 -9.74
C ALA A 280 -6.55 7.59 -8.27
N TYR A 281 -7.79 7.81 -7.86
CA TYR A 281 -8.35 7.40 -6.58
C TYR A 281 -9.37 6.30 -6.86
N VAL A 282 -9.17 5.13 -6.27
CA VAL A 282 -9.93 3.92 -6.57
C VAL A 282 -10.52 3.36 -5.29
N GLY A 283 -11.84 3.39 -5.18
CA GLY A 283 -12.60 2.77 -4.10
C GLY A 283 -13.41 1.56 -4.54
N ASP A 284 -13.84 0.77 -3.55
CA ASP A 284 -14.83 -0.28 -3.71
C ASP A 284 -16.27 0.26 -3.57
N LYS A 285 -17.26 -0.61 -3.83
CA LYS A 285 -18.70 -0.29 -3.73
C LYS A 285 -19.20 0.09 -2.34
N PHE A 286 -18.34 0.03 -1.32
CA PHE A 286 -18.61 0.42 0.06
C PHE A 286 -17.85 1.69 0.47
N SER A 287 -17.27 2.42 -0.50
CA SER A 287 -16.48 3.64 -0.30
C SER A 287 -15.17 3.42 0.49
N ASN A 288 -14.67 2.18 0.59
CA ASN A 288 -13.33 1.92 1.12
C ASN A 288 -12.30 2.02 -0.01
N PRO A 289 -11.01 2.30 0.28
CA PRO A 289 -9.94 2.05 -0.68
C PRO A 289 -9.96 0.61 -1.21
N VAL A 290 -9.71 0.44 -2.51
CA VAL A 290 -9.34 -0.89 -3.03
C VAL A 290 -8.01 -1.34 -2.44
N ARG A 291 -7.76 -2.66 -2.45
CA ARG A 291 -6.49 -3.22 -1.98
C ARG A 291 -5.27 -2.58 -2.67
N PRO A 292 -4.10 -2.51 -1.97
CA PRO A 292 -2.83 -2.24 -2.62
C PRO A 292 -2.56 -3.21 -3.78
N GLY A 293 -1.82 -2.76 -4.79
CA GLY A 293 -1.50 -3.59 -5.95
C GLY A 293 -2.61 -3.68 -7.01
N THR A 294 -3.71 -2.94 -6.86
CA THR A 294 -4.75 -2.84 -7.91
C THR A 294 -4.22 -2.02 -9.06
N ALA A 295 -4.21 -2.57 -10.27
CA ALA A 295 -3.62 -1.93 -11.43
C ALA A 295 -4.53 -0.82 -11.99
N VAL A 296 -3.94 0.33 -12.28
CA VAL A 296 -4.59 1.42 -13.03
C VAL A 296 -3.76 1.72 -14.28
N TYR A 297 -4.40 1.72 -15.44
CA TYR A 297 -3.82 2.13 -16.72
C TYR A 297 -4.23 3.56 -17.04
N PHE A 298 -3.31 4.35 -17.60
CA PHE A 298 -3.52 5.76 -17.91
C PHE A 298 -3.25 6.06 -19.39
N ASN A 299 -4.02 7.00 -19.93
CA ASN A 299 -3.87 7.52 -21.28
C ASN A 299 -4.05 9.04 -21.30
N THR A 300 -3.40 9.74 -22.25
CA THR A 300 -3.61 11.17 -22.50
C THR A 300 -3.77 11.44 -23.98
N ASN A 301 -4.57 12.45 -24.32
CA ASN A 301 -4.66 12.94 -25.70
C ASN A 301 -3.52 13.90 -26.11
N SER A 302 -2.63 14.26 -25.18
CA SER A 302 -1.54 15.20 -25.42
C SER A 302 -0.40 15.03 -24.40
N GLY A 303 0.85 15.10 -24.87
CA GLY A 303 2.04 14.81 -24.07
C GLY A 303 2.35 13.32 -24.00
N ILE A 304 3.15 12.93 -23.01
CA ILE A 304 3.51 11.53 -22.72
C ILE A 304 3.20 11.30 -21.25
N ILE A 305 2.33 10.33 -20.94
CA ILE A 305 2.02 9.91 -19.57
C ILE A 305 2.65 8.55 -19.31
N ASP A 306 3.10 8.29 -18.08
CA ASP A 306 3.46 6.93 -17.70
C ASP A 306 2.22 6.03 -17.76
N GLY A 307 2.38 4.82 -18.29
CA GLY A 307 1.27 4.03 -18.82
C GLY A 307 0.42 3.39 -17.73
N SER A 308 0.99 3.07 -16.59
CA SER A 308 0.30 2.37 -15.51
C SER A 308 1.05 2.46 -14.20
N ASP A 309 0.33 2.38 -13.10
CA ASP A 309 0.87 2.23 -11.75
C ASP A 309 -0.09 1.36 -10.91
N LEU A 310 0.30 1.00 -9.69
CA LEU A 310 -0.48 0.18 -8.76
C LEU A 310 -0.98 1.03 -7.59
N THR A 311 -2.13 0.69 -7.02
CA THR A 311 -2.65 1.39 -5.84
C THR A 311 -1.82 1.18 -4.57
N ASP A 312 -1.73 2.22 -3.75
CA ASP A 312 -1.25 2.19 -2.36
C ASP A 312 -2.35 1.76 -1.35
N ASP A 313 -2.01 1.76 -0.05
CA ASP A 313 -2.91 1.48 1.08
C ASP A 313 -4.13 2.43 1.20
N LEU A 314 -4.13 3.52 0.43
CA LEU A 314 -5.20 4.51 0.38
C LEU A 314 -5.94 4.50 -0.97
N GLY A 315 -5.73 3.46 -1.79
CA GLY A 315 -6.40 3.28 -3.08
C GLY A 315 -5.90 4.23 -4.15
N ARG A 316 -4.68 4.78 -4.01
CA ARG A 316 -4.14 5.80 -4.90
C ARG A 316 -3.08 5.21 -5.83
N SER A 317 -3.19 5.50 -7.11
CA SER A 317 -2.16 5.20 -8.10
C SER A 317 -1.77 6.50 -8.80
N THR A 318 -0.48 6.80 -8.90
CA THR A 318 0.02 8.11 -9.37
C THR A 318 1.07 7.96 -10.46
N VAL A 319 0.80 8.56 -11.62
CA VAL A 319 1.70 8.58 -12.79
C VAL A 319 2.13 10.00 -13.17
N PRO A 320 3.38 10.21 -13.59
CA PRO A 320 3.81 11.49 -14.16
C PRO A 320 3.35 11.64 -15.62
N LEU A 321 2.85 12.83 -15.96
CA LEU A 321 2.66 13.30 -17.33
C LEU A 321 3.71 14.35 -17.69
N LEU A 322 4.38 14.16 -18.82
CA LEU A 322 5.29 15.10 -19.46
C LEU A 322 4.53 15.91 -20.53
N THR A 323 4.42 17.23 -20.35
CA THR A 323 3.66 18.09 -21.25
C THR A 323 4.21 18.13 -22.69
N GLN A 324 3.31 18.19 -23.68
CA GLN A 324 3.64 18.82 -24.95
C GLN A 324 3.43 20.33 -24.86
N GLY A 325 4.17 21.12 -25.64
CA GLY A 325 4.13 22.59 -25.51
C GLY A 325 2.77 23.21 -25.85
N PHE A 326 2.08 22.68 -26.87
CA PHE A 326 0.83 23.26 -27.36
C PHE A 326 -0.26 22.18 -27.43
N PRO A 327 -0.92 21.88 -26.30
CA PRO A 327 -2.03 20.94 -26.24
C PRO A 327 -3.27 21.53 -26.94
N VAL A 328 -4.04 20.67 -27.62
CA VAL A 328 -5.31 21.03 -28.26
C VAL A 328 -6.29 19.88 -28.03
N ASP A 329 -7.27 20.11 -27.17
CA ASP A 329 -8.36 19.16 -26.94
C ASP A 329 -9.47 19.36 -27.99
N SER A 330 -10.10 18.27 -28.44
CA SER A 330 -11.13 18.32 -29.49
C SER A 330 -12.44 18.99 -29.05
N VAL A 331 -12.69 19.10 -27.75
CA VAL A 331 -13.88 19.74 -27.17
C VAL A 331 -13.55 21.13 -26.62
N TYR A 332 -12.44 21.26 -25.87
CA TYR A 332 -12.10 22.51 -25.16
C TYR A 332 -11.15 23.44 -25.96
N GLY A 333 -10.46 22.91 -26.96
CA GLY A 333 -9.58 23.65 -27.87
C GLY A 333 -8.16 23.89 -27.34
N SER A 334 -7.52 24.93 -27.86
CA SER A 334 -6.11 25.25 -27.58
C SER A 334 -5.84 25.52 -26.10
N GLY A 335 -4.75 24.94 -25.59
CA GLY A 335 -4.34 24.99 -24.19
C GLY A 335 -4.89 23.83 -23.35
N PHE A 336 -5.88 23.07 -23.83
CA PHE A 336 -6.48 21.98 -23.07
C PHE A 336 -5.96 20.60 -23.47
N PHE A 337 -5.90 19.69 -22.50
CA PHE A 337 -5.62 18.26 -22.68
C PHE A 337 -6.43 17.44 -21.68
N THR A 338 -6.61 16.15 -21.94
CA THR A 338 -7.41 15.23 -21.12
C THR A 338 -6.60 13.99 -20.79
N VAL A 339 -6.61 13.60 -19.52
CA VAL A 339 -6.10 12.32 -19.01
C VAL A 339 -7.27 11.42 -18.69
N THR A 340 -7.17 10.14 -19.06
CA THR A 340 -8.16 9.09 -18.81
C THR A 340 -7.48 7.95 -18.06
N ALA A 341 -8.13 7.45 -17.01
CA ALA A 341 -7.68 6.31 -16.23
C ALA A 341 -8.65 5.13 -16.38
N TYR A 342 -8.12 3.91 -16.32
CA TYR A 342 -8.82 2.66 -16.55
C TYR A 342 -8.45 1.62 -15.49
N THR A 343 -9.44 0.85 -15.03
CA THR A 343 -9.22 -0.33 -14.17
C THR A 343 -10.35 -1.36 -14.44
N ALA A 344 -10.50 -2.41 -13.63
CA ALA A 344 -11.53 -3.44 -13.82
C ALA A 344 -12.34 -3.71 -12.54
N ASP A 345 -13.65 -3.97 -12.69
CA ASP A 345 -14.59 -4.22 -11.58
C ASP A 345 -14.73 -5.71 -11.22
N GLU A 346 -15.58 -6.00 -10.23
CA GLU A 346 -15.93 -7.37 -9.81
C GLU A 346 -16.66 -8.22 -10.88
N ASN A 347 -17.17 -7.59 -11.94
CA ASN A 347 -17.91 -8.21 -13.03
C ASN A 347 -17.06 -8.37 -14.31
N LEU A 348 -15.74 -8.12 -14.23
CA LEU A 348 -14.78 -8.15 -15.34
C LEU A 348 -15.00 -7.06 -16.41
N ASN A 349 -15.74 -5.99 -16.08
CA ASN A 349 -15.89 -4.81 -16.93
C ASN A 349 -14.70 -3.86 -16.75
N THR A 350 -14.33 -3.15 -17.82
CA THR A 350 -13.38 -2.03 -17.73
C THR A 350 -14.09 -0.77 -17.24
N LEU A 351 -13.67 -0.27 -16.07
CA LEU A 351 -14.07 1.04 -15.56
C LEU A 351 -13.26 2.14 -16.26
N THR A 352 -13.82 3.35 -16.39
CA THR A 352 -13.13 4.45 -17.08
C THR A 352 -13.54 5.81 -16.52
N THR A 353 -12.56 6.56 -16.00
CA THR A 353 -12.74 7.94 -15.52
C THR A 353 -11.78 8.89 -16.24
N LYS A 354 -12.11 10.18 -16.33
CA LYS A 354 -11.29 11.15 -17.06
C LYS A 354 -11.35 12.55 -16.48
N THR A 355 -10.26 13.30 -16.69
CA THR A 355 -10.10 14.65 -16.16
C THR A 355 -9.39 15.54 -17.18
N THR A 356 -9.93 16.75 -17.38
CA THR A 356 -9.37 17.73 -18.33
C THR A 356 -8.51 18.74 -17.57
N ARG A 357 -7.37 19.11 -18.15
CA ARG A 357 -6.42 20.08 -17.62
C ARG A 357 -6.01 21.10 -18.69
N MET A 358 -5.49 22.23 -18.24
CA MET A 358 -5.16 23.35 -19.12
C MET A 358 -3.75 23.87 -18.85
N LEU A 359 -3.05 24.22 -19.93
CA LEU A 359 -1.81 24.98 -19.92
C LEU A 359 -2.12 26.42 -20.37
N SER A 360 -1.90 27.40 -19.51
CA SER A 360 -2.03 28.82 -19.82
C SER A 360 -0.68 29.46 -20.18
N GLY A 361 -0.72 30.40 -21.13
CA GLY A 361 0.44 31.17 -21.58
C GLY A 361 0.65 32.49 -20.85
N SER A 362 1.50 33.36 -21.41
CA SER A 362 1.79 34.68 -20.86
C SER A 362 0.57 35.62 -20.92
N PRO A 363 0.43 36.54 -19.93
CA PRO A 363 -0.71 37.44 -19.86
C PRO A 363 -0.71 38.47 -20.99
N ILE A 364 -1.88 38.64 -21.60
CA ILE A 364 -2.24 39.71 -22.53
C ILE A 364 -3.31 40.56 -21.85
N LEU A 365 -3.08 41.87 -21.76
CA LEU A 365 -4.04 42.83 -21.22
C LEU A 365 -4.71 43.62 -22.34
N THR A 366 -6.02 43.81 -22.24
CA THR A 366 -6.76 44.82 -23.01
C THR A 366 -7.59 45.68 -22.07
N VAL A 367 -7.91 46.92 -22.45
CA VAL A 367 -8.75 47.83 -21.66
C VAL A 367 -9.61 48.70 -22.58
N SER A 368 -10.85 48.95 -22.17
CA SER A 368 -11.77 49.84 -22.84
C SER A 368 -12.55 50.69 -21.81
N PRO A 369 -12.65 52.02 -22.00
CA PRO A 369 -11.99 52.82 -23.03
C PRO A 369 -10.47 52.97 -22.80
N THR A 370 -9.72 53.32 -23.84
CA THR A 370 -8.25 53.48 -23.82
C THR A 370 -7.77 54.87 -23.41
N SER A 371 -8.70 55.80 -23.13
CA SER A 371 -8.46 57.16 -22.63
C SER A 371 -9.63 57.62 -21.77
N PHE A 372 -9.46 58.73 -21.06
CA PHE A 372 -10.48 59.26 -20.16
C PHE A 372 -10.43 60.78 -20.00
N ASN A 373 -11.59 61.35 -19.65
CA ASN A 373 -11.72 62.74 -19.24
C ASN A 373 -12.76 62.80 -18.11
N ILE A 374 -12.28 62.74 -16.88
CA ILE A 374 -13.10 62.79 -15.68
C ILE A 374 -13.33 64.27 -15.35
N LEU A 375 -14.59 64.68 -15.31
CA LEU A 375 -15.02 66.03 -14.93
C LEU A 375 -15.06 66.15 -13.40
N ASN A 376 -15.03 67.38 -12.88
CA ASN A 376 -15.08 67.69 -11.44
C ASN A 376 -16.26 66.99 -10.74
N GLY A 377 -15.97 66.21 -9.70
CA GLY A 377 -16.94 65.35 -9.00
C GLY A 377 -17.49 64.17 -9.81
N GLY A 378 -16.94 63.90 -10.99
CA GLY A 378 -17.38 62.86 -11.92
C GLY A 378 -16.66 61.52 -11.76
N SER A 379 -17.10 60.54 -12.54
CA SER A 379 -16.47 59.22 -12.63
C SER A 379 -16.65 58.61 -14.02
N GLN A 380 -15.77 57.65 -14.36
CA GLN A 380 -15.78 56.91 -15.62
C GLN A 380 -15.54 55.42 -15.33
N SER A 381 -16.28 54.54 -16.00
CA SER A 381 -16.10 53.08 -15.89
C SER A 381 -15.17 52.55 -16.97
N PHE A 382 -14.44 51.49 -16.64
CA PHE A 382 -13.54 50.76 -17.53
C PHE A 382 -13.77 49.27 -17.38
N SER A 383 -13.71 48.55 -18.50
CA SER A 383 -13.57 47.10 -18.52
C SER A 383 -12.19 46.74 -19.03
N TYR A 384 -11.57 45.72 -18.44
CA TYR A 384 -10.28 45.19 -18.88
C TYR A 384 -10.27 43.68 -18.88
N THR A 385 -9.45 43.08 -19.73
CA THR A 385 -9.24 41.63 -19.79
C THR A 385 -7.82 41.26 -19.43
N CYS A 386 -7.64 40.05 -18.91
CA CYS A 386 -6.36 39.38 -18.72
C CYS A 386 -6.51 37.91 -19.11
N SER A 387 -5.96 37.52 -20.26
CA SER A 387 -5.99 36.15 -20.78
C SER A 387 -4.66 35.80 -21.44
N ASP A 388 -4.46 34.54 -21.80
CA ASP A 388 -3.36 34.17 -22.72
C ASP A 388 -3.75 34.40 -24.19
N ILE A 389 -2.86 33.98 -25.10
CA ILE A 389 -3.03 34.06 -26.56
C ILE A 389 -4.23 33.25 -27.09
N ASN A 390 -4.73 32.27 -26.33
CA ASN A 390 -5.89 31.44 -26.68
C ASN A 390 -7.19 31.95 -26.04
N GLY A 391 -7.14 33.07 -25.31
CA GLY A 391 -8.28 33.57 -24.52
C GLY A 391 -8.54 32.76 -23.24
N ASN A 392 -7.57 31.96 -22.77
CA ASN A 392 -7.69 31.17 -21.56
C ASN A 392 -7.35 32.02 -20.31
N PRO A 393 -7.92 31.70 -19.12
CA PRO A 393 -7.59 32.38 -17.88
C PRO A 393 -6.16 32.07 -17.42
N MET A 394 -5.61 32.97 -16.60
CA MET A 394 -4.31 32.78 -15.96
C MET A 394 -4.39 31.75 -14.83
N SER A 395 -3.25 31.17 -14.48
CA SER A 395 -3.14 30.18 -13.42
C SER A 395 -3.20 30.77 -12.01
N PHE A 396 -3.44 29.92 -11.03
CA PHE A 396 -3.44 30.28 -9.61
C PHE A 396 -2.15 30.98 -9.18
N GLY A 397 -2.31 32.09 -8.46
CA GLY A 397 -1.21 32.92 -7.97
C GLY A 397 -0.86 34.10 -8.89
N GLN A 398 -1.44 34.18 -10.09
CA GLN A 398 -1.41 35.41 -10.88
C GLN A 398 -2.25 36.50 -10.20
N SER A 399 -1.81 37.75 -10.31
CA SER A 399 -2.49 38.92 -9.71
C SER A 399 -2.58 40.07 -10.70
N ILE A 400 -3.60 40.92 -10.53
CA ILE A 400 -3.79 42.15 -11.31
C ILE A 400 -3.95 43.34 -10.36
N VAL A 401 -3.18 44.40 -10.60
CA VAL A 401 -3.23 45.65 -9.84
C VAL A 401 -3.50 46.82 -10.78
N VAL A 402 -4.52 47.61 -10.46
CA VAL A 402 -4.84 48.88 -11.12
C VAL A 402 -4.37 50.01 -10.20
N SER A 403 -3.59 50.95 -10.73
CA SER A 403 -2.98 52.04 -9.97
C SER A 403 -3.04 53.35 -10.75
N VAL A 404 -3.05 54.49 -10.04
CA VAL A 404 -3.02 55.83 -10.64
C VAL A 404 -1.62 56.43 -10.47
N LYS A 405 -1.10 57.05 -11.54
CA LYS A 405 0.09 57.90 -11.53
C LYS A 405 -0.31 59.33 -11.87
N ASN A 406 -0.03 60.24 -10.94
CA ASN A 406 -0.32 61.68 -11.02
C ASN A 406 -1.82 62.03 -11.15
N GLY A 407 -2.12 63.32 -11.03
CA GLY A 407 -3.47 63.87 -11.11
C GLY A 407 -4.31 63.73 -9.84
N ASN A 408 -5.58 64.15 -9.94
CA ASN A 408 -6.53 64.22 -8.82
C ASN A 408 -7.55 63.06 -8.85
N ILE A 409 -7.20 61.89 -9.38
CA ILE A 409 -8.13 60.74 -9.52
C ILE A 409 -7.76 59.54 -8.65
N ALA A 410 -8.76 58.76 -8.26
CA ALA A 410 -8.61 57.46 -7.61
C ALA A 410 -9.36 56.37 -8.39
N VAL A 411 -9.12 55.09 -8.05
CA VAL A 411 -9.77 53.93 -8.67
C VAL A 411 -10.43 53.02 -7.64
N SER A 412 -11.55 52.40 -8.01
CA SER A 412 -12.30 51.43 -7.18
C SER A 412 -12.93 50.31 -8.03
N GLY A 413 -13.32 49.19 -7.41
CA GLY A 413 -13.79 47.99 -8.12
C GLY A 413 -12.71 46.90 -8.17
N ASN A 414 -12.54 46.24 -9.32
CA ASN A 414 -11.50 45.22 -9.52
C ASN A 414 -10.11 45.86 -9.71
N VAL A 415 -9.60 46.50 -8.66
CA VAL A 415 -8.30 47.22 -8.66
C VAL A 415 -7.15 46.44 -8.01
N ASN A 416 -7.46 45.36 -7.29
CA ASN A 416 -6.49 44.40 -6.75
C ASN A 416 -7.14 43.01 -6.77
N VAL A 417 -6.80 42.21 -7.79
CA VAL A 417 -7.42 40.92 -8.08
C VAL A 417 -6.38 39.82 -7.90
N LYS A 418 -6.72 38.77 -7.16
CA LYS A 418 -5.99 37.49 -7.15
C LYS A 418 -6.76 36.50 -8.01
N LEU A 419 -6.08 35.82 -8.92
CA LEU A 419 -6.72 34.91 -9.87
C LEU A 419 -6.82 33.50 -9.28
N PRO A 420 -8.01 32.86 -9.32
CA PRO A 420 -8.23 31.53 -8.79
C PRO A 420 -7.62 30.46 -9.72
N ASP A 421 -7.50 29.23 -9.23
CA ASP A 421 -7.29 28.10 -10.14
C ASP A 421 -8.58 27.83 -10.91
N THR A 422 -8.55 27.96 -12.24
CA THR A 422 -9.74 27.76 -13.08
C THR A 422 -9.39 27.55 -14.54
N GLN A 423 -10.30 26.88 -15.22
CA GLN A 423 -10.33 26.68 -16.67
C GLN A 423 -11.36 27.58 -17.37
N SER A 424 -12.21 28.29 -16.62
CA SER A 424 -13.29 29.06 -17.21
C SER A 424 -12.78 30.32 -17.91
N ARG A 425 -13.02 30.42 -19.22
CA ARG A 425 -12.75 31.64 -20.00
C ARG A 425 -13.56 32.87 -19.53
N SER A 426 -14.61 32.69 -18.71
CA SER A 426 -15.29 33.83 -18.06
C SER A 426 -14.41 34.53 -17.01
N ALA A 427 -13.45 33.83 -16.41
CA ALA A 427 -12.51 34.36 -15.42
C ALA A 427 -11.33 35.12 -16.07
N THR A 428 -11.64 35.96 -17.06
CA THR A 428 -10.68 36.77 -17.82
C THR A 428 -11.04 38.25 -17.89
N THR A 429 -12.26 38.63 -17.50
CA THR A 429 -12.81 40.00 -17.68
C THR A 429 -13.15 40.63 -16.32
N TYR A 430 -12.81 41.90 -16.17
CA TYR A 430 -12.92 42.66 -14.93
C TYR A 430 -13.37 44.10 -15.20
N SER A 431 -13.79 44.83 -14.18
CA SER A 431 -14.14 46.24 -14.29
C SER A 431 -13.72 47.07 -13.07
N PHE A 432 -13.44 48.34 -13.33
CA PHE A 432 -13.15 49.33 -12.29
C PHE A 432 -13.74 50.69 -12.70
N PHE A 433 -13.85 51.58 -11.72
CA PHE A 433 -14.19 52.98 -11.93
C PHE A 433 -12.97 53.84 -11.59
N ALA A 434 -12.75 54.90 -12.36
CA ALA A 434 -11.89 56.01 -11.94
C ALA A 434 -12.76 57.23 -11.68
N PHE A 435 -12.46 57.97 -10.61
CA PHE A 435 -13.28 59.09 -10.13
C PHE A 435 -12.40 60.20 -9.58
N ASP A 436 -12.91 61.43 -9.61
CA ASP A 436 -12.26 62.61 -9.04
C ASP A 436 -12.21 62.53 -7.50
N THR A 437 -11.10 62.97 -6.93
CA THR A 437 -10.83 63.00 -5.48
C THR A 437 -10.95 64.40 -4.86
N LYS A 438 -11.17 65.44 -5.68
CA LYS A 438 -11.28 66.83 -5.23
C LYS A 438 -12.50 67.55 -5.84
N PRO A 439 -13.74 67.10 -5.55
CA PRO A 439 -14.96 67.66 -6.14
C PRO A 439 -15.21 69.15 -5.84
N ASP A 440 -14.52 69.71 -4.85
CA ASP A 440 -14.55 71.13 -4.49
C ASP A 440 -13.51 71.98 -5.26
N SER A 441 -12.79 71.40 -6.23
CA SER A 441 -11.67 72.03 -6.93
C SER A 441 -11.68 71.71 -8.42
N ALA A 442 -11.97 72.70 -9.26
CA ALA A 442 -11.92 72.61 -10.73
C ALA A 442 -10.49 72.48 -11.31
N GLU A 443 -9.56 71.86 -10.59
CA GLU A 443 -8.15 71.68 -10.94
C GLU A 443 -7.94 70.41 -11.77
N VAL A 444 -8.25 70.48 -13.06
CA VAL A 444 -8.01 69.39 -14.00
C VAL A 444 -6.51 69.13 -14.19
N LYS A 445 -6.05 67.90 -13.90
CA LYS A 445 -4.67 67.47 -14.07
C LYS A 445 -4.55 66.26 -15.01
N PRO A 446 -3.42 66.11 -15.73
CA PRO A 446 -3.12 64.89 -16.45
C PRO A 446 -2.87 63.74 -15.45
N ALA A 447 -3.42 62.58 -15.76
CA ALA A 447 -3.28 61.36 -14.97
C ALA A 447 -3.05 60.15 -15.90
N THR A 448 -2.42 59.11 -15.37
CA THR A 448 -2.24 57.83 -16.06
C THR A 448 -2.68 56.69 -15.15
N ILE A 449 -3.60 55.85 -15.64
CA ILE A 449 -4.01 54.63 -14.96
C ILE A 449 -3.18 53.49 -15.53
N VAL A 450 -2.54 52.72 -14.66
CA VAL A 450 -1.70 51.56 -15.01
C VAL A 450 -2.35 50.29 -14.49
N ILE A 451 -2.63 49.36 -15.40
CA ILE A 451 -3.09 48.00 -15.10
C ILE A 451 -1.88 47.09 -15.28
N LYS A 452 -1.38 46.47 -14.20
CA LYS A 452 -0.29 45.48 -14.24
C LYS A 452 -0.84 44.11 -13.89
N SER A 453 -0.50 43.09 -14.67
CA SER A 453 -0.65 41.68 -14.32
C SER A 453 0.72 41.08 -14.00
N SER A 454 0.85 40.34 -12.90
CA SER A 454 2.11 39.74 -12.45
C SER A 454 1.88 38.46 -11.65
N GLY A 455 2.73 37.46 -11.87
CA GLY A 455 2.69 36.17 -11.19
C GLY A 455 3.27 35.02 -12.04
N PRO A 456 2.84 33.76 -11.83
CA PRO A 456 3.41 32.57 -12.46
C PRO A 456 3.32 32.52 -13.99
N ASN A 457 2.33 33.18 -14.61
CA ASN A 457 2.23 33.28 -16.07
C ASN A 457 3.20 34.34 -16.66
N GLY A 458 3.88 35.11 -15.81
CA GLY A 458 4.75 36.23 -16.18
C GLY A 458 4.15 37.59 -15.84
N GLU A 459 4.79 38.65 -16.33
CA GLU A 459 4.37 40.03 -16.10
C GLU A 459 4.01 40.75 -17.40
N THR A 460 3.01 41.63 -17.32
CA THR A 460 2.67 42.58 -18.39
C THR A 460 1.98 43.81 -17.79
N SER A 461 1.95 44.92 -18.52
CA SER A 461 1.20 46.12 -18.10
C SER A 461 0.70 46.93 -19.27
N ILE A 462 -0.50 47.47 -19.14
CA ILE A 462 -1.05 48.50 -20.04
C ILE A 462 -1.27 49.79 -19.26
N SER A 463 -1.06 50.94 -19.92
CA SER A 463 -1.27 52.27 -19.34
C SER A 463 -2.22 53.05 -20.23
N ILE A 464 -3.20 53.70 -19.61
CA ILE A 464 -4.13 54.63 -20.27
C ILE A 464 -3.95 56.02 -19.67
N SER A 465 -3.94 57.04 -20.52
CA SER A 465 -3.74 58.43 -20.12
C SER A 465 -4.98 59.27 -20.39
N GLY A 466 -5.16 60.30 -19.58
CA GLY A 466 -6.31 61.17 -19.63
C GLY A 466 -6.19 62.33 -18.67
N THR A 467 -7.30 63.00 -18.44
CA THR A 467 -7.43 64.14 -17.52
C THR A 467 -8.43 63.84 -16.41
N GLY A 468 -8.20 64.39 -15.22
CA GLY A 468 -9.13 64.35 -14.12
C GLY A 468 -8.83 65.37 -13.02
N GLY A 469 -9.91 65.79 -12.36
CA GLY A 469 -10.05 66.93 -11.47
C GLY A 469 -11.36 67.61 -11.83
#